data_AF-A0A9D7A0R7-F1
#
_entry.id   AF-A0A9D7A0R7-F1
#
_cell.length_a   1.000
_cell.length_b   1.000
_cell.length_c   1.000
_cell.angle_alpha   90.00
_cell.angle_beta   90.00
_cell.angle_gamma   90.00
#
_symmetry.space_group_name_H-M   'P 1'
#
loop_
_entity.id
_entity.type
_entity.pdbx_description
1 polymer ?
#
loop_
_entity_poly.entity_id
_entity_poly.type
_entity_poly.pdbx_seq_one_letter_code
_entity_poly.pdbx_strand_id
1 'polypeptide(L)' 'MPQTLEELERELAQLQAQLPRHSIKPATLARMDELEEAIEKLKKAMEQKDLTS' A
#
# COMPACT_ATOMS: atom_id res chain seq x y z
N MET A 1 2.11 7.47 14.37
CA MET A 1 1.03 6.47 14.52
C MET A 1 1.33 5.36 13.51
N PRO A 2 1.40 4.07 13.90
CA PRO A 2 1.53 2.99 12.93
C PRO A 2 0.26 2.95 12.05
N GLN A 3 0.43 2.91 10.74
CA GLN A 3 -0.68 2.77 9.79
C GLN A 3 -1.10 1.30 9.74
N THR A 4 -2.40 1.04 9.80
CA THR A 4 -2.97 -0.31 9.66
C THR A 4 -2.96 -0.74 8.20
N LEU A 5 -3.07 -2.06 7.95
CA LEU A 5 -3.13 -2.60 6.59
C LEU A 5 -4.29 -1.98 5.79
N GLU A 6 -5.46 -1.87 6.43
CA GLU A 6 -6.68 -1.35 5.81
C GLU A 6 -6.53 0.14 5.42
N GLU A 7 -5.80 0.93 6.22
CA GLU A 7 -5.49 2.32 5.90
C GLU A 7 -4.59 2.45 4.66
N LEU A 8 -3.56 1.60 4.57
CA LEU A 8 -2.64 1.59 3.42
C LEU A 8 -3.36 1.14 2.13
N GLU A 9 -4.17 0.09 2.21
CA GLU A 9 -4.97 -0.39 1.07
C GLU A 9 -5.98 0.67 0.61
N ARG A 10 -6.60 1.39 1.55
CA ARG A 10 -7.50 2.50 1.24
C ARG A 10 -6.77 3.67 0.57
N GLU A 11 -5.58 4.03 1.06
CA GLU A 11 -4.78 5.10 0.46
C GLU A 11 -4.35 4.73 -0.97
N LEU A 12 -3.92 3.50 -1.21
CA LEU A 12 -3.56 2.99 -2.54
C LEU A 12 -4.77 3.04 -3.49
N ALA A 13 -5.93 2.54 -3.06
CA ALA A 13 -7.15 2.54 -3.85
C ALA A 13 -7.62 3.98 -4.19
N GLN A 14 -7.52 4.89 -3.24
CA GLN A 14 -7.82 6.31 -3.48
C GLN A 14 -6.85 6.94 -4.47
N LEU A 15 -5.56 6.61 -4.38
CA LEU A 15 -4.55 7.14 -5.27
C LEU A 15 -4.77 6.63 -6.70
N GLN A 16 -5.06 5.34 -6.85
CA GLN A 16 -5.43 4.70 -8.12
C GLN A 16 -6.70 5.30 -8.73
N ALA A 17 -7.73 5.55 -7.92
CA ALA A 17 -8.99 6.15 -8.39
C ALA A 17 -8.82 7.59 -8.89
N GLN A 18 -7.80 8.30 -8.41
CA GLN A 18 -7.49 9.68 -8.79
C GLN A 18 -6.51 9.77 -9.96
N LEU A 19 -6.04 8.64 -10.51
CA LEU A 19 -5.06 8.65 -11.59
C LEU A 19 -5.66 9.15 -12.91
N PRO A 20 -5.03 10.15 -13.58
CA PRO A 20 -5.41 10.53 -14.93
C PRO A 20 -5.03 9.41 -15.92
N ARG A 21 -5.94 9.07 -16.84
CA ARG A 21 -5.78 7.99 -17.85
C ARG A 21 -4.53 8.08 -18.74
N HIS A 22 -3.86 9.24 -18.77
CA HIS A 22 -2.71 9.49 -19.65
C HIS A 22 -1.52 10.16 -18.97
N SER A 23 -1.60 10.48 -17.68
CA SER A 23 -0.54 11.24 -17.01
C SER A 23 -0.46 10.87 -15.54
N ILE A 24 0.29 9.81 -15.26
CA ILE A 24 0.66 9.48 -13.89
C ILE A 24 1.96 10.22 -13.59
N LYS A 25 1.96 11.05 -12.55
CA LYS A 25 3.17 11.76 -12.13
C LYS A 25 4.16 10.75 -11.53
N PRO A 26 5.47 10.89 -11.77
CA PRO A 26 6.49 10.01 -11.18
C PRO A 26 6.41 9.93 -9.65
N ALA A 27 6.10 11.05 -8.99
CA ALA A 27 5.89 11.09 -7.54
C ALA A 27 4.67 10.26 -7.09
N THR A 28 3.63 10.18 -7.92
CA THR A 28 2.45 9.36 -7.64
C THR A 28 2.77 7.88 -7.83
N LEU A 29 3.54 7.50 -8.85
CA LEU A 29 4.02 6.12 -9.01
C LEU A 29 4.87 5.69 -7.83
N ALA A 30 5.87 6.50 -7.45
CA ALA A 30 6.72 6.21 -6.30
C ALA A 30 5.90 6.02 -5.02
N ARG A 31 4.88 6.86 -4.81
CA ARG A 31 3.99 6.73 -3.66
C ARG A 31 3.17 5.44 -3.69
N MET A 32 2.73 4.99 -4.86
CA MET A 32 2.03 3.71 -5.02
C MET A 32 2.95 2.54 -4.71
N ASP A 33 4.16 2.55 -5.26
CA ASP A 33 5.18 1.51 -5.01
C ASP A 33 5.50 1.40 -3.51
N GLU A 34 5.64 2.53 -2.81
CA GLU A 34 5.84 2.58 -1.36
C GLU A 34 4.67 1.98 -0.57
N LEU A 35 3.43 2.30 -0.96
CA LEU A 35 2.22 1.78 -0.33
C LEU A 35 2.08 0.27 -0.56
N GLU A 36 2.33 -0.20 -1.77
CA GLU A 36 2.32 -1.63 -2.13
C GLU A 36 3.36 -2.42 -1.33
N GLU A 37 4.59 -1.90 -1.21
CA GLU A 37 5.64 -2.52 -0.42
C GLU A 37 5.29 -2.58 1.07
N ALA A 38 4.72 -1.50 1.62
CA ALA A 38 4.29 -1.45 3.02
C ALA A 38 3.16 -2.45 3.31
N ILE A 39 2.19 -2.59 2.41
CA ILE A 39 1.10 -3.58 2.47
C ILE A 39 1.69 -4.99 2.47
N GLU A 40 2.61 -5.29 1.55
CA GLU A 40 3.24 -6.61 1.45
C GLU A 40 4.02 -6.96 2.72
N LYS A 41 4.82 -6.02 3.24
CA LYS A 41 5.58 -6.20 4.48
C LYS A 41 4.68 -6.47 5.67
N LEU A 42 3.57 -5.75 5.80
CA LEU A 42 2.61 -5.96 6.87
C LEU A 42 1.87 -7.29 6.73
N LYS A 43 1.43 -7.66 5.51
CA LYS A 43 0.81 -8.96 5.24
C LYS A 43 1.74 -10.11 5.63
N LYS A 44 3.01 -10.07 5.17
CA LYS A 44 4.03 -11.05 5.54
C LYS A 44 4.31 -11.09 7.03
N ALA A 45 4.31 -9.94 7.71
CA ALA A 45 4.53 -9.89 9.16
C ALA A 45 3.35 -10.50 9.94
N MET A 46 2.12 -10.30 9.47
CA MET A 46 0.93 -10.92 10.04
C MET A 46 0.89 -12.43 9.75
N GLU A 47 1.15 -12.86 8.52
CA GLU A 47 1.23 -14.29 8.16
C GLU A 47 2.31 -15.02 8.98
N GLN A 48 3.50 -14.45 9.13
CA GLN A 48 4.55 -15.04 9.97
C GLN A 48 4.16 -15.10 11.45
N LYS A 49 3.33 -14.17 11.93
CA LYS A 49 2.82 -14.18 13.30
C LYS A 49 1.76 -15.27 13.52
N ASP A 50 0.96 -15.58 12.51
CA ASP A 50 -0.01 -16.69 12.53
C ASP A 50 0.67 -18.07 12.40
N LEU A 51 1.76 -18.19 11.64
CA LEU A 51 2.52 -19.46 11.50
C LEU A 51 3.40 -19.81 12.70
N THR A 52 3.63 -18.86 13.61
CA THR A 52 4.49 -19.05 14.80
C THR A 52 3.70 -19.17 16.11
N SER A 53 2.37 -19.27 16.03
CA SER A 53 1.45 -19.38 17.18
C SER A 53 0.86 -20.76 17.39
#